data_AF-A0ABD5J509-F1
#
_entry.id   AF-A0ABD5J509-F1
#
_cell.length_a   1.000
_cell.length_b   1.000
_cell.length_c   1.000
_cell.angle_alpha   90.00
_cell.angle_beta   90.00
_cell.angle_gamma   90.00
#
_symmetry.space_group_name_H-M   'P 1'
#
loop_
_entity.id
_entity.type
_entity.pdbx_description
1 polymer ?
#
loop_
_entity_poly.entity_id
_entity_poly.type
_entity_poly.pdbx_seq_one_letter_code
_entity_poly.pdbx_strand_id
1 'polypeptide(L)'
;MVAGRPAAALAVDAARAEPGDPLRRAYADGMRHLVDGMERIRRKPGDGSPDEGTILVELSTMIGALVLSRACAGDDLSDRILTAVRDHVLGDDEQTPEGKDTSDTAG
;
A
#
# COMPACT_ATOMS: atom_id res chain seq x y z
N MET A 1 -5.58 -16.37 -5.03
CA MET A 1 -4.31 -16.11 -5.75
C MET A 1 -3.39 -15.36 -4.79
N VAL A 2 -2.36 -16.00 -4.24
CA VAL A 2 -1.45 -15.38 -3.25
C VAL A 2 -0.40 -14.54 -4.00
N ALA A 3 -0.74 -13.29 -4.33
CA ALA A 3 0.17 -12.37 -5.01
C ALA A 3 1.14 -11.64 -4.05
N GLY A 4 0.92 -11.71 -2.72
CA GLY A 4 1.71 -10.92 -1.75
C GLY A 4 3.09 -11.47 -1.39
N ARG A 5 3.30 -12.80 -1.40
CA ARG A 5 4.60 -13.39 -1.01
C ARG A 5 5.75 -13.18 -2.01
N PRO A 6 5.56 -13.28 -3.34
CA PRO A 6 6.67 -13.09 -4.27
C PRO A 6 7.07 -11.61 -4.44
N ALA A 7 6.12 -10.66 -4.34
CA ALA A 7 6.41 -9.24 -4.47
C ALA A 7 7.42 -8.77 -3.40
N ALA A 8 7.19 -9.09 -2.12
CA ALA A 8 8.09 -8.73 -1.04
C ALA A 8 9.48 -9.39 -1.16
N ALA A 9 9.53 -10.67 -1.55
CA ALA A 9 10.77 -11.44 -1.58
C ALA A 9 11.68 -11.05 -2.77
N LEU A 10 11.08 -10.76 -3.93
CA LEU A 10 11.82 -10.47 -5.16
C LEU A 10 12.20 -9.00 -5.33
N ALA A 11 11.70 -8.10 -4.47
CA ALA A 11 11.98 -6.67 -4.57
C ALA A 11 13.49 -6.36 -4.55
N VAL A 12 14.24 -7.05 -3.68
CA VAL A 12 15.69 -6.87 -3.55
C VAL A 12 16.44 -7.44 -4.77
N ASP A 13 15.98 -8.56 -5.32
CA ASP A 13 16.58 -9.16 -6.52
C ASP A 13 16.29 -8.30 -7.77
N ALA A 14 15.08 -7.79 -7.90
CA ALA A 14 14.72 -6.85 -8.97
C ALA A 14 15.50 -5.53 -8.88
N ALA A 15 15.81 -5.05 -7.67
CA ALA A 15 16.61 -3.85 -7.45
C ALA A 15 18.09 -4.03 -7.85
N ARG A 16 18.62 -5.25 -7.75
CA ARG A 16 19.99 -5.59 -8.18
C ARG A 16 20.10 -5.95 -9.66
N ALA A 17 18.98 -6.16 -10.33
CA ALA A 17 18.95 -6.51 -11.75
C ALA A 17 19.33 -5.30 -12.63
N GLU A 18 20.05 -5.57 -13.72
CA GLU A 18 20.51 -4.55 -14.64
C GLU A 18 19.34 -3.80 -15.33
N PRO A 19 19.55 -2.55 -15.77
CA PRO A 19 18.54 -1.85 -16.56
C PRO A 19 18.14 -2.63 -17.81
N GLY A 20 16.85 -2.99 -17.88
CA GLY A 20 16.29 -3.74 -19.00
C GLY A 20 16.17 -5.24 -18.76
N ASP A 21 16.62 -5.74 -17.61
CA ASP A 21 16.44 -7.14 -17.21
C ASP A 21 14.95 -7.53 -17.20
N PRO A 22 14.57 -8.67 -17.82
CA PRO A 22 13.22 -9.22 -17.76
C PRO A 22 12.64 -9.31 -16.34
N LEU A 23 13.46 -9.62 -15.33
CA LEU A 23 13.04 -9.68 -13.93
C LEU A 23 12.54 -8.33 -13.43
N ARG A 24 13.28 -7.25 -13.70
CA ARG A 24 12.91 -5.90 -13.28
C ARG A 24 11.63 -5.43 -13.97
N ARG A 25 11.45 -5.80 -15.24
CA ARG A 25 10.21 -5.53 -16.00
C ARG A 25 9.02 -6.28 -15.43
N ALA A 26 9.15 -7.59 -15.23
CA ALA A 26 8.10 -8.43 -14.66
C ALA A 26 7.68 -7.97 -13.26
N TYR A 27 8.65 -7.52 -12.44
CA TYR A 27 8.38 -6.94 -11.13
C TYR A 27 7.55 -5.66 -11.24
N ALA A 28 7.95 -4.72 -12.11
CA ALA A 28 7.21 -3.48 -12.34
C ALA A 28 5.79 -3.75 -12.87
N ASP A 29 5.63 -4.68 -13.80
CA ASP A 29 4.32 -5.07 -14.33
C ASP A 29 3.43 -5.70 -13.24
N GLY A 30 4.02 -6.54 -12.39
CA GLY A 30 3.33 -7.09 -11.22
C GLY A 30 2.84 -6.00 -10.26
N MET A 31 3.66 -4.98 -9.99
CA MET A 31 3.28 -3.85 -9.15
C MET A 31 2.15 -3.03 -9.76
N ARG A 32 2.19 -2.76 -11.08
CA ARG A 32 1.07 -2.07 -11.77
C ARG A 32 -0.23 -2.84 -11.65
N HIS A 33 -0.21 -4.16 -11.84
CA HIS A 33 -1.40 -4.98 -11.67
C HIS A 33 -1.95 -4.98 -10.23
N LEU A 34 -1.08 -4.85 -9.22
CA LEU A 34 -1.50 -4.72 -7.82
C LEU A 34 -2.16 -3.37 -7.57
N VAL A 35 -1.60 -2.28 -8.11
CA VAL A 35 -2.21 -0.94 -8.07
C VAL A 35 -3.59 -0.99 -8.70
N ASP A 36 -3.70 -1.42 -9.97
CA ASP A 36 -4.98 -1.54 -10.69
C ASP A 36 -6.01 -2.39 -9.93
N GLY A 37 -5.54 -3.46 -9.28
CA GLY A 37 -6.36 -4.32 -8.44
C GLY A 37 -6.93 -3.57 -7.23
N MET A 38 -6.09 -2.81 -6.54
CA MET A 38 -6.47 -2.01 -5.38
C MET A 38 -7.44 -0.88 -5.77
N GLU A 39 -7.22 -0.19 -6.90
CA GLU A 39 -8.15 0.85 -7.37
C GLU A 39 -9.56 0.28 -7.60
N ARG A 40 -9.63 -0.91 -8.19
CA ARG A 40 -10.92 -1.60 -8.43
C ARG A 40 -11.62 -1.99 -7.12
N ILE A 41 -10.85 -2.38 -6.11
CA ILE A 41 -11.40 -2.74 -4.79
C ILE A 41 -11.92 -1.49 -4.06
N ARG A 42 -11.20 -0.36 -4.15
CA ARG A 42 -11.57 0.89 -3.49
C ARG A 42 -12.69 1.65 -4.18
N ARG A 43 -12.91 1.42 -5.47
CA ARG A 43 -14.00 2.06 -6.22
C ARG A 43 -15.36 1.68 -5.64
N LYS A 44 -15.97 2.60 -4.89
CA LYS A 44 -17.35 2.47 -4.39
C LYS A 44 -18.33 3.08 -5.41
N PRO A 45 -19.53 2.50 -5.62
CA PRO A 45 -20.54 3.09 -6.51
C PRO A 45 -20.93 4.49 -6.03
N GLY A 46 -20.74 5.51 -6.87
CA GLY A 46 -21.06 6.91 -6.56
C GLY A 46 -19.89 7.75 -6.04
N ASP A 47 -18.73 7.14 -5.80
CA ASP A 47 -17.47 7.82 -5.52
C ASP A 47 -16.72 8.14 -6.83
N GLY A 48 -15.88 9.17 -6.81
CA GLY A 48 -14.86 9.41 -7.82
C GLY A 48 -13.82 8.28 -7.87
N SER A 49 -12.89 8.34 -8.82
CA SER A 49 -11.75 7.43 -8.77
C SER A 49 -10.92 7.72 -7.52
N PRO A 50 -10.54 6.70 -6.72
CA PRO A 50 -9.63 6.90 -5.61
C PRO A 50 -8.31 7.52 -6.09
N ASP A 51 -7.71 8.38 -5.25
CA ASP A 51 -6.43 9.01 -5.55
C ASP A 51 -5.32 7.95 -5.66
N GLU A 52 -4.56 7.98 -6.77
CA GLU A 52 -3.48 7.03 -7.03
C GLU A 52 -2.40 7.11 -5.92
N GLY A 53 -2.15 8.31 -5.38
CA GLY A 53 -1.23 8.52 -4.28
C GLY A 53 -1.64 7.76 -3.01
N THR A 54 -2.91 7.84 -2.63
CA THR A 54 -3.46 7.07 -1.50
C THR A 54 -3.29 5.56 -1.70
N ILE A 55 -3.59 5.05 -2.90
CA ILE A 55 -3.43 3.63 -3.24
C ILE A 55 -1.98 3.17 -3.12
N LEU A 56 -1.03 3.97 -3.62
CA LEU A 56 0.40 3.67 -3.55
C LEU A 56 0.91 3.66 -2.10
N VAL A 57 0.46 4.62 -1.28
CA VAL A 57 0.83 4.70 0.15
C VAL A 57 0.35 3.46 0.87
N GLU A 58 -0.92 3.08 0.73
CA GLU A 58 -1.46 1.91 1.42
C GLU A 58 -0.83 0.60 0.97
N LEU A 59 -0.62 0.42 -0.34
CA LEU A 59 0.08 -0.75 -0.86
C LEU A 59 1.48 -0.85 -0.27
N SER A 60 2.20 0.28 -0.21
CA SER A 60 3.54 0.35 0.39
C SER A 60 3.51 -0.02 1.88
N THR A 61 2.52 0.49 2.61
CA THR A 61 2.31 0.20 4.04
C THR A 61 2.03 -1.29 4.27
N MET A 62 1.12 -1.89 3.49
CA MET A 62 0.79 -3.31 3.58
C MET A 62 1.98 -4.20 3.23
N ILE A 63 2.72 -3.89 2.16
CA ILE A 63 3.89 -4.67 1.75
C ILE A 63 5.01 -4.55 2.80
N GLY A 64 5.26 -3.34 3.31
CA GLY A 64 6.22 -3.11 4.38
C GLY A 64 5.88 -3.89 5.65
N ALA A 65 4.61 -3.90 6.05
CA ALA A 65 4.13 -4.70 7.18
C ALA A 65 4.44 -6.19 7.00
N LEU A 66 4.14 -6.74 5.82
CA LEU A 66 4.39 -8.15 5.51
C LEU A 66 5.89 -8.50 5.55
N VAL A 67 6.75 -7.61 5.04
CA VAL A 67 8.20 -7.80 5.08
C VAL A 67 8.71 -7.80 6.52
N LEU A 68 8.32 -6.79 7.31
CA LEU A 68 8.77 -6.63 8.69
C LEU A 68 8.27 -7.77 9.59
N SER A 69 6.99 -8.13 9.51
CA SER A 69 6.42 -9.24 10.28
C SER A 69 7.09 -10.57 9.94
N ARG A 70 7.47 -10.79 8.67
CA ARG A 70 8.22 -11.99 8.29
C ARG A 70 9.64 -12.01 8.87
N ALA A 71 10.29 -10.85 8.93
CA ALA A 71 11.61 -10.72 9.54
C ALA A 71 11.57 -10.97 11.07
N CYS A 72 10.45 -10.66 11.71
CA CYS A 72 10.21 -10.88 13.14
C CYS A 72 9.40 -12.15 13.44
N ALA A 73 9.34 -13.13 12.53
CA ALA A 73 8.51 -14.32 12.71
C ALA A 73 8.90 -15.10 13.98
N GLY A 74 7.92 -15.41 14.82
CA GLY A 74 8.12 -16.06 16.12
C GLY A 74 8.25 -15.09 17.30
N ASP A 75 8.23 -13.79 17.05
CA ASP A 75 8.15 -12.73 18.05
C ASP A 75 6.76 -12.05 18.02
N ASP A 76 6.22 -11.67 19.17
CA ASP A 76 4.93 -10.97 19.30
C ASP A 76 4.88 -9.65 18.51
N LEU A 77 6.05 -9.05 18.23
CA LEU A 77 6.20 -7.87 17.37
C LEU A 77 5.62 -8.10 15.96
N SER A 78 5.75 -9.31 15.41
CA SER A 78 5.17 -9.66 14.09
C SER A 78 3.67 -9.38 14.06
N ASP A 79 2.94 -9.86 15.07
CA ASP A 79 1.48 -9.77 15.15
C ASP A 79 1.03 -8.34 15.46
N ARG A 80 1.82 -7.62 16.26
CA ARG A 80 1.59 -6.19 16.55
C ARG A 80 1.71 -5.33 15.29
N ILE A 81 2.71 -5.57 14.45
CA ILE A 81 2.90 -4.86 13.18
C ILE A 81 1.70 -5.10 12.25
N LEU A 82 1.29 -6.35 12.07
CA LEU A 82 0.15 -6.69 11.20
C LEU A 82 -1.16 -6.07 11.72
N THR A 83 -1.35 -6.08 13.03
CA THR A 83 -2.55 -5.50 13.66
C THR A 83 -2.60 -3.99 13.46
N ALA A 84 -1.51 -3.27 13.78
CA ALA A 84 -1.47 -1.82 13.62
C ALA A 84 -1.76 -1.37 12.18
N VAL A 85 -1.17 -2.05 11.19
CA VAL A 85 -1.37 -1.70 9.78
C VAL A 85 -2.76 -2.05 9.29
N ARG A 86 -3.32 -3.20 9.71
CA ARG A 86 -4.70 -3.56 9.38
C ARG A 86 -5.68 -2.53 9.92
N ASP A 87 -5.50 -2.12 11.18
CA ASP A 87 -6.39 -1.17 11.83
C ASP A 87 -6.32 0.22 11.18
N HIS A 88 -5.14 0.64 10.72
CA HIS A 88 -4.97 1.88 9.94
C HIS A 88 -5.67 1.79 8.56
N VAL A 89 -5.40 0.75 7.78
CA VAL A 89 -5.95 0.61 6.42
C VAL A 89 -7.48 0.47 6.43
N LEU A 90 -8.04 -0.14 7.48
CA LEU A 90 -9.50 -0.28 7.64
C LEU A 90 -10.14 0.92 8.35
N GLY A 91 -9.39 1.65 9.20
CA GLY A 91 -9.87 2.83 9.93
C GLY A 91 -9.84 4.14 9.12
N ASP A 92 -9.13 4.16 7.99
CA ASP A 92 -9.08 5.34 7.10
C ASP A 92 -10.38 5.54 6.29
N ASP A 93 -11.36 4.62 6.35
CA ASP A 93 -12.71 4.85 5.82
C ASP A 93 -13.51 5.91 6.62
N GLU A 94 -13.06 6.31 7.83
CA GLU A 94 -13.75 7.30 8.69
C GLU A 94 -13.14 8.71 8.68
N GLN A 95 -11.99 8.94 8.03
CA GLN A 95 -11.34 10.25 8.03
C GLN A 95 -11.79 11.10 6.84
N THR A 96 -12.98 11.70 6.96
CA THR A 96 -13.32 12.91 6.20
C THR A 96 -12.50 14.07 6.80
N PRO A 97 -11.57 14.72 6.07
CA PRO A 97 -10.94 15.92 6.57
C PRO A 97 -11.96 17.06 6.41
N GLU A 98 -12.65 17.38 7.50
CA GLU A 98 -13.47 18.58 7.61
C GLU A 98 -12.53 19.79 7.53
N GLY A 99 -12.51 20.40 6.34
CA GLY A 99 -11.79 21.63 6.06
C GLY A 99 -12.29 22.72 6.99
N LYS A 100 -11.51 23.03 8.02
CA LYS A 100 -11.72 24.24 8.81
C LYS A 100 -11.17 25.41 8.00
N ASP A 101 -12.03 25.98 7.16
CA ASP A 101 -11.89 27.34 6.65
C ASP A 101 -11.89 28.29 7.86
N THR A 102 -10.71 28.57 8.42
CA THR A 102 -10.51 29.83 9.15
C THR A 102 -10.20 30.89 8.11
N SER A 103 -11.26 31.45 7.53
CA SER A 103 -11.23 32.77 6.91
C SER A 103 -10.90 33.79 8.01
N ASP A 104 -9.62 34.02 8.24
CA ASP A 104 -9.15 35.26 8.82
C ASP A 104 -9.08 36.30 7.70
N THR A 105 -10.12 37.12 7.59
CA THR A 105 -10.06 38.38 6.84
C THR A 105 -10.99 39.37 7.51
N ALA A 106 -10.37 40.21 8.35
CA ALA A 106 -10.59 41.64 8.50
C ALA A 106 -12.03 42.18 8.39
N GLY A 107 -12.52 42.70 9.52
CA GLY A 107 -13.62 43.65 9.63
C GLY A 107 -13.60 44.34 10.98
#